data_AF-A0A352FSK7-F1
#
_entry.id   AF-A0A352FSK7-F1
#
_cell.length_a   1.000
_cell.length_b   1.000
_cell.length_c   1.000
_cell.angle_alpha   90.00
_cell.angle_beta   90.00
_cell.angle_gamma   90.00
#
_symmetry.space_group_name_H-M   'P 1'
#
loop_
_entity.id
_entity.type
_entity.pdbx_description
1 polymer ?
#
loop_
_entity_poly.entity_id
_entity_poly.type
_entity_poly.pdbx_seq_one_letter_code
_entity_poly.pdbx_strand_id
1 'polypeptide(L)'
;MSRKSLWLGLIMAAMVASLLSFHVDAKPKKKKYETRSGPPTLSLAAEPMVIKACEDGHVQLAATARASDGAKLRYRWTVNGGRLRGDGPSPNWDLAGTQPGVYQAVVEVDDGRDLSCVAFSSISVVVLECPPPPPPRPVCPTVEVSCPEAASENAPVTFTANVSGGTPGITPGFNWTISAGRITSGQGTSSITVDTTGLSGQTVRATLDIIGFGMPCPASCSVSIPIMNKPRKFDEYYDIARNDEKARLDNYAIQLQQEPGSQGYVIVYPSRKAGGAQAQERSQRIVDYLVNTRGIDTHRVTTVMGPAREGWVVELWVVPEGAPPPAPQR
;
A
#
# COMPACT_ATOMS: atom_id res chain seq x y z
N MET A 1 103.55 -59.47 35.12
CA MET A 1 102.93 -60.81 35.09
C MET A 1 102.53 -61.08 33.65
N SER A 2 103.29 -61.90 32.91
CA SER A 2 103.03 -63.34 32.75
C SER A 2 101.93 -63.51 31.67
N ARG A 3 102.16 -64.02 30.46
CA ARG A 3 103.08 -65.07 30.00
C ARG A 3 103.06 -65.09 28.46
N LYS A 4 104.24 -65.22 27.84
CA LYS A 4 104.71 -66.36 27.00
C LYS A 4 104.07 -66.44 25.60
N SER A 5 104.74 -66.30 24.46
CA SER A 5 106.07 -66.72 23.95
C SER A 5 106.02 -67.98 23.08
N LEU A 6 106.92 -67.98 22.09
CA LEU A 6 107.46 -69.12 21.32
C LEU A 6 106.47 -69.71 20.28
N TRP A 7 106.83 -70.16 19.07
CA TRP A 7 108.10 -70.44 18.39
C TRP A 7 107.77 -70.81 16.90
N LEU A 8 108.56 -70.40 15.91
CA LEU A 8 109.50 -71.20 15.08
C LEU A 8 108.92 -72.14 13.99
N GLY A 9 109.56 -72.10 12.81
CA GLY A 9 109.62 -73.20 11.81
C GLY A 9 108.66 -73.00 10.62
N LEU A 10 109.06 -72.40 9.48
CA LEU A 10 109.96 -72.89 8.42
C LEU A 10 109.43 -74.18 7.75
N ILE A 11 109.14 -74.12 6.43
CA ILE A 11 109.49 -75.10 5.37
C ILE A 11 108.70 -74.85 4.05
N MET A 12 109.49 -74.66 2.97
CA MET A 12 109.35 -75.06 1.56
C MET A 12 108.04 -74.89 0.75
N ALA A 13 108.17 -74.01 -0.26
CA ALA A 13 107.89 -74.14 -1.69
C ALA A 13 106.96 -75.26 -2.24
N ALA A 14 105.95 -74.85 -3.01
CA ALA A 14 105.58 -75.42 -4.32
C ALA A 14 104.68 -74.45 -5.12
N MET A 15 104.98 -74.28 -6.43
CA MET A 15 104.23 -73.47 -7.41
C MET A 15 102.84 -74.03 -7.70
N VAL A 16 101.85 -73.14 -7.89
CA VAL A 16 100.69 -73.34 -8.80
C VAL A 16 100.32 -71.98 -9.40
N ALA A 17 100.21 -71.94 -10.74
CA ALA A 17 99.79 -70.76 -11.50
C ALA A 17 98.28 -70.53 -11.42
N SER A 18 97.85 -69.27 -11.30
CA SER A 18 96.47 -68.87 -11.63
C SER A 18 96.42 -67.38 -12.02
N LEU A 19 95.95 -67.11 -13.23
CA LEU A 19 95.58 -65.78 -13.71
C LEU A 19 94.28 -65.34 -13.03
N LEU A 20 94.28 -64.17 -12.37
CA LEU A 20 93.07 -63.40 -12.06
C LEU A 20 93.37 -61.91 -12.24
N SER A 21 92.53 -61.26 -13.04
CA SER A 21 92.61 -59.85 -13.40
C SER A 21 91.59 -58.99 -12.64
N PHE A 22 91.96 -57.72 -12.41
CA PHE A 22 91.13 -56.54 -12.06
C PHE A 22 90.54 -56.50 -10.63
N HIS A 23 90.44 -55.36 -9.91
CA HIS A 23 90.03 -54.02 -10.34
C HIS A 23 90.68 -52.90 -9.51
N VAL A 24 91.05 -51.80 -10.18
CA VAL A 24 91.20 -50.48 -9.54
C VAL A 24 89.82 -49.85 -9.44
N ASP A 25 89.38 -49.56 -8.21
CA ASP A 25 88.10 -48.92 -7.90
C ASP A 25 88.13 -47.43 -8.28
N ALA A 26 87.85 -47.13 -9.55
CA ALA A 26 87.54 -45.77 -9.98
C ALA A 26 86.08 -45.47 -9.65
N LYS A 27 85.82 -44.72 -8.57
CA LYS A 27 84.48 -44.20 -8.25
C LYS A 27 83.87 -43.51 -9.49
N PRO A 28 82.70 -43.93 -9.98
CA PRO A 28 82.07 -43.28 -11.12
C PRO A 28 81.67 -41.85 -10.71
N LYS A 29 82.18 -40.84 -11.41
CA LYS A 29 81.62 -39.48 -11.36
C LYS A 29 80.15 -39.59 -11.76
N LYS A 30 79.23 -39.26 -10.86
CA LYS A 30 77.80 -39.11 -11.19
C LYS A 30 77.70 -38.16 -12.38
N LYS A 31 77.32 -38.66 -13.56
CA LYS A 31 76.85 -37.81 -14.65
C LYS A 31 75.63 -37.07 -14.11
N LYS A 32 75.78 -35.75 -13.89
CA LYS A 32 74.67 -34.86 -13.59
C LYS A 32 73.82 -34.85 -14.88
N TYR A 33 72.79 -35.68 -14.91
CA TYR A 33 71.75 -35.54 -15.93
C TYR A 33 71.12 -34.18 -15.67
N GLU A 34 71.43 -33.23 -16.53
CA GLU A 34 70.71 -31.97 -16.59
C GLU A 34 69.34 -32.31 -17.18
N THR A 35 68.39 -32.61 -16.30
CA THR A 35 67.00 -32.82 -16.67
C THR A 35 66.55 -31.55 -17.39
N ARG A 36 66.34 -31.65 -18.71
CA ARG A 36 65.90 -30.52 -19.53
C ARG A 36 64.52 -30.09 -18.99
N SER A 37 64.50 -29.00 -18.22
CA SER A 37 63.27 -28.44 -17.65
C SER A 37 62.34 -28.03 -18.79
N GLY A 38 61.14 -28.59 -18.84
CA GLY A 38 60.07 -28.15 -19.73
C GLY A 38 59.28 -27.00 -19.11
N PRO A 39 58.52 -26.22 -19.90
CA PRO A 39 57.73 -25.10 -19.39
C PRO A 39 56.72 -25.57 -18.34
N PRO A 40 56.42 -24.75 -17.31
CA PRO A 40 55.45 -25.12 -16.30
C PRO A 40 54.04 -25.28 -16.90
N THR A 41 53.22 -26.15 -16.31
CA THR A 41 51.78 -26.14 -16.60
C THR A 41 51.13 -24.99 -15.85
N LEU A 42 50.11 -24.36 -16.44
CA LEU A 42 49.43 -23.20 -15.87
C LEU A 42 47.94 -23.23 -16.23
N SER A 43 47.08 -23.07 -15.23
CA SER A 43 45.66 -22.73 -15.39
C SER A 43 45.30 -21.51 -14.55
N LEU A 44 44.34 -20.72 -15.02
CA LEU A 44 43.93 -19.46 -14.41
C LEU A 44 42.41 -19.42 -14.25
N ALA A 45 41.95 -19.00 -13.08
CA ALA A 45 40.54 -18.75 -12.78
C ALA A 45 40.36 -17.38 -12.11
N ALA A 46 39.17 -16.81 -12.25
CA ALA A 46 38.74 -15.55 -11.65
C ALA A 46 37.33 -15.75 -11.11
N GLU A 47 37.09 -15.38 -9.86
CA GLU A 47 35.78 -15.48 -9.24
C GLU A 47 35.43 -14.18 -8.50
N PRO A 48 34.33 -13.49 -8.85
CA PRO A 48 33.45 -13.75 -10.01
C PRO A 48 34.06 -13.28 -11.35
N MET A 49 33.61 -13.87 -12.47
CA MET A 49 34.00 -13.43 -13.83
C MET A 49 33.19 -12.24 -14.35
N VAL A 50 32.08 -11.89 -13.67
CA VAL A 50 31.20 -10.77 -14.02
C VAL A 50 30.81 -10.04 -12.74
N ILE A 51 31.01 -8.73 -12.71
CA ILE A 51 30.60 -7.84 -11.61
C ILE A 51 29.82 -6.64 -12.14
N LYS A 52 29.08 -5.96 -11.28
CA LYS A 52 28.47 -4.66 -11.63
C LYS A 52 29.30 -3.52 -11.03
N ALA A 53 29.33 -2.38 -11.71
CA ALA A 53 30.07 -1.20 -11.25
C ALA A 53 29.60 -0.63 -9.88
N CYS A 54 28.44 -1.06 -9.38
CA CYS A 54 27.82 -0.66 -8.10
C CYS A 54 28.01 -1.69 -6.98
N GLU A 55 28.75 -2.75 -7.23
CA GLU A 55 29.14 -3.75 -6.23
C GLU A 55 30.60 -3.50 -5.78
N ASP A 56 31.05 -4.20 -4.74
CA ASP A 56 32.36 -3.97 -4.10
C ASP A 56 33.58 -4.29 -5.00
N GLY A 57 33.39 -4.73 -6.24
CA GLY A 57 34.43 -4.80 -7.27
C GLY A 57 35.54 -5.83 -7.02
N HIS A 58 35.43 -6.67 -5.99
CA HIS A 58 36.45 -7.65 -5.63
C HIS A 58 36.37 -8.91 -6.51
N VAL A 59 37.50 -9.27 -7.12
CA VAL A 59 37.68 -10.50 -7.90
C VAL A 59 38.87 -11.27 -7.35
N GLN A 60 38.64 -12.52 -6.96
CA GLN A 60 39.71 -13.42 -6.56
C GLN A 60 40.32 -14.07 -7.79
N LEU A 61 41.62 -13.86 -8.03
CA LEU A 61 42.37 -14.59 -9.05
C LEU A 61 42.99 -15.83 -8.45
N ALA A 62 43.08 -16.92 -9.23
CA ALA A 62 43.71 -18.17 -8.83
C ALA A 62 44.48 -18.79 -10.00
N ALA A 63 45.81 -18.76 -9.92
CA ALA A 63 46.72 -19.41 -10.84
C ALA A 63 47.23 -20.73 -10.26
N THR A 64 46.93 -21.85 -10.91
CA THR A 64 47.47 -23.17 -10.56
C THR A 64 48.58 -23.52 -11.52
N ALA A 65 49.82 -23.57 -11.02
CA ALA A 65 50.98 -23.88 -11.84
C ALA A 65 51.84 -25.00 -11.24
N ARG A 66 52.50 -25.79 -12.09
CA ARG A 66 53.43 -26.85 -11.67
C ARG A 66 54.68 -26.85 -12.54
N ALA A 67 55.85 -26.81 -11.89
CA ALA A 67 57.14 -26.99 -12.54
C ALA A 67 57.36 -28.48 -12.90
N SER A 68 58.00 -28.74 -14.04
CA SER A 68 58.30 -30.10 -14.50
C SER A 68 59.31 -30.84 -13.61
N ASP A 69 60.18 -30.12 -12.92
CA ASP A 69 61.23 -30.62 -12.03
C ASP A 69 61.00 -30.28 -10.54
N GLY A 70 59.82 -29.72 -10.21
CA GLY A 70 59.48 -29.30 -8.85
C GLY A 70 60.15 -27.99 -8.40
N ALA A 71 60.74 -27.21 -9.30
CA ALA A 71 61.30 -25.89 -8.99
C ALA A 71 60.26 -24.92 -8.39
N LYS A 72 60.74 -23.99 -7.57
CA LYS A 72 59.93 -22.88 -7.04
C LYS A 72 59.58 -21.93 -8.18
N LEU A 73 58.29 -21.65 -8.34
CA LEU A 73 57.77 -20.79 -9.38
C LEU A 73 57.70 -19.32 -8.93
N ARG A 74 57.92 -18.41 -9.89
CA ARG A 74 57.74 -16.97 -9.76
C ARG A 74 56.51 -16.56 -10.57
N TYR A 75 55.67 -15.70 -10.00
CA TYR A 75 54.45 -15.20 -10.63
C TYR A 75 54.59 -13.71 -10.90
N ARG A 76 54.27 -13.28 -12.12
CA ARG A 76 54.22 -11.87 -12.50
C ARG A 76 52.87 -11.57 -13.10
N TRP A 77 52.13 -10.69 -12.44
CA TRP A 77 50.78 -10.31 -12.86
C TRP A 77 50.79 -8.94 -13.54
N THR A 78 49.99 -8.80 -14.59
CA THR A 78 49.67 -7.54 -15.22
C THR A 78 48.16 -7.43 -15.40
N VAL A 79 47.59 -6.24 -15.19
CA VAL A 79 46.17 -5.96 -15.36
C VAL A 79 46.00 -4.71 -16.20
N ASN A 80 44.95 -4.65 -17.04
CA ASN A 80 44.65 -3.48 -17.88
C ASN A 80 43.83 -2.39 -17.14
N GLY A 81 43.43 -2.62 -15.88
CA GLY A 81 42.69 -1.69 -15.05
C GLY A 81 42.48 -2.20 -13.63
N GLY A 82 41.94 -1.34 -12.76
CA GLY A 82 41.77 -1.63 -11.33
C GLY A 82 43.09 -1.65 -10.56
N ARG A 83 43.07 -2.28 -9.38
CA ARG A 83 44.21 -2.42 -8.47
C ARG A 83 44.39 -3.87 -8.07
N LEU A 84 45.54 -4.45 -8.38
CA LEU A 84 45.89 -5.78 -7.90
C LEU A 84 46.49 -5.68 -6.49
N ARG A 85 46.01 -6.50 -5.55
CA ARG A 85 46.51 -6.60 -4.17
C ARG A 85 47.00 -8.01 -3.89
N GLY A 86 48.22 -8.12 -3.39
CA GLY A 86 48.88 -9.41 -3.15
C GLY A 86 49.74 -9.87 -4.34
N ASP A 87 50.52 -10.92 -4.11
CA ASP A 87 51.42 -11.55 -5.07
C ASP A 87 51.22 -13.07 -5.10
N GLY A 88 52.06 -13.78 -5.86
CA GLY A 88 52.02 -15.24 -5.93
C GLY A 88 50.80 -15.78 -6.69
N PRO A 89 50.26 -16.96 -6.31
CA PRO A 89 49.26 -17.66 -7.10
C PRO A 89 47.84 -17.14 -6.94
N SER A 90 47.53 -16.31 -5.92
CA SER A 90 46.14 -15.94 -5.61
C SER A 90 45.95 -14.48 -5.18
N PRO A 91 46.32 -13.49 -6.02
CA PRO A 91 46.08 -12.09 -5.69
C PRO A 91 44.59 -11.72 -5.77
N ASN A 92 44.19 -10.70 -5.00
CA ASN A 92 42.88 -10.10 -5.11
C ASN A 92 42.92 -8.93 -6.10
N TRP A 93 42.03 -8.91 -7.07
CA TRP A 93 41.90 -7.83 -8.03
C TRP A 93 40.70 -6.95 -7.66
N ASP A 94 40.97 -5.68 -7.41
CA ASP A 94 39.99 -4.67 -7.03
C ASP A 94 39.64 -3.82 -8.26
N LEU A 95 38.43 -4.02 -8.77
CA LEU A 95 37.82 -3.29 -9.88
C LEU A 95 36.77 -2.27 -9.38
N ALA A 96 36.77 -1.92 -8.09
CA ALA A 96 35.83 -0.94 -7.57
C ALA A 96 36.03 0.44 -8.23
N GLY A 97 34.92 1.05 -8.67
CA GLY A 97 34.91 2.36 -9.32
C GLY A 97 35.42 2.39 -10.76
N THR A 98 35.71 1.24 -11.37
CA THR A 98 36.05 1.19 -12.79
C THR A 98 34.82 1.37 -13.68
N GLN A 99 35.00 1.90 -14.88
CA GLN A 99 33.90 2.02 -15.85
C GLN A 99 33.45 0.63 -16.33
N PRO A 100 32.20 0.50 -16.79
CA PRO A 100 31.74 -0.71 -17.47
C PRO A 100 32.64 -1.06 -18.67
N GLY A 101 33.00 -2.34 -18.80
CA GLY A 101 33.94 -2.79 -19.82
C GLY A 101 34.55 -4.15 -19.51
N VAL A 102 35.49 -4.57 -20.36
CA VAL A 102 36.21 -5.83 -20.21
C VAL A 102 37.61 -5.56 -19.66
N TYR A 103 37.88 -6.12 -18.49
CA TYR A 103 39.16 -6.05 -17.82
C TYR A 103 39.89 -7.37 -18.00
N GLN A 104 41.19 -7.33 -18.30
CA GLN A 104 42.02 -8.50 -18.50
C GLN A 104 43.15 -8.54 -17.48
N ALA A 105 43.32 -9.69 -16.83
CA ALA A 105 44.48 -10.03 -16.01
C ALA A 105 45.31 -11.07 -16.76
N VAL A 106 46.62 -10.85 -16.82
CA VAL A 106 47.60 -11.77 -17.41
C VAL A 106 48.58 -12.18 -16.32
N VAL A 107 48.89 -13.48 -16.25
CA VAL A 107 49.93 -14.03 -15.37
C VAL A 107 51.00 -14.70 -16.19
N GLU A 108 52.25 -14.34 -15.92
CA GLU A 108 53.46 -15.01 -16.41
C GLU A 108 54.08 -15.80 -15.25
N VAL A 109 54.48 -17.05 -15.53
CA VAL A 109 55.06 -17.96 -14.55
C VAL A 109 56.36 -18.55 -15.08
N ASP A 110 57.45 -18.37 -14.32
CA ASP A 110 58.81 -18.85 -14.62
C ASP A 110 59.43 -19.60 -13.41
N ASP A 111 60.50 -20.36 -13.65
CA ASP A 111 61.23 -21.13 -12.62
C ASP A 111 62.51 -20.42 -12.12
N GLY A 112 62.73 -19.16 -12.53
CA GLY A 112 63.83 -18.30 -12.09
C GLY A 112 65.21 -18.67 -12.65
N ARG A 113 65.30 -19.61 -13.60
CA ARG A 113 66.56 -20.02 -14.22
C ARG A 113 66.79 -19.26 -15.53
N ASP A 114 68.06 -19.12 -15.94
CA ASP A 114 68.46 -18.42 -17.18
C ASP A 114 68.03 -19.15 -18.48
N LEU A 115 67.13 -20.13 -18.37
CA LEU A 115 66.52 -20.89 -19.46
C LEU A 115 65.06 -20.42 -19.60
N SER A 116 64.78 -19.75 -20.72
CA SER A 116 63.64 -18.87 -21.01
C SER A 116 62.24 -19.50 -21.13
N CYS A 117 61.90 -20.54 -20.37
CA CYS A 117 60.58 -21.19 -20.47
C CYS A 117 59.56 -20.51 -19.55
N VAL A 118 58.81 -19.54 -20.09
CA VAL A 118 57.70 -18.87 -19.40
C VAL A 118 56.37 -19.47 -19.85
N ALA A 119 55.49 -19.81 -18.89
CA ALA A 119 54.08 -20.06 -19.17
C ALA A 119 53.28 -18.78 -18.93
N PHE A 120 52.36 -18.44 -19.83
CA PHE A 120 51.46 -17.32 -19.64
C PHE A 120 50.00 -17.76 -19.80
N SER A 121 49.10 -17.08 -19.08
CA SER A 121 47.66 -17.26 -19.22
C SER A 121 46.97 -15.92 -18.96
N SER A 122 45.77 -15.74 -19.50
CA SER A 122 44.99 -14.52 -19.30
C SER A 122 43.53 -14.85 -19.05
N ILE A 123 42.88 -14.03 -18.24
CA ILE A 123 41.45 -14.11 -17.95
C ILE A 123 40.80 -12.74 -18.05
N SER A 124 39.57 -12.72 -18.53
CA SER A 124 38.77 -11.51 -18.65
C SER A 124 37.66 -11.51 -17.62
N VAL A 125 37.49 -10.36 -16.95
CA VAL A 125 36.36 -10.04 -16.08
C VAL A 125 35.54 -8.96 -16.76
N VAL A 126 34.22 -9.14 -16.79
CA VAL A 126 33.29 -8.15 -17.35
C VAL A 126 32.70 -7.31 -16.24
N VAL A 127 32.87 -5.99 -16.33
CA VAL A 127 32.20 -5.01 -15.47
C VAL A 127 30.99 -4.50 -16.23
N LEU A 128 29.79 -4.81 -15.73
CA LEU A 128 28.53 -4.36 -16.32
C LEU A 128 28.10 -3.00 -15.76
N GLU A 129 27.33 -2.28 -16.58
CA GLU A 129 26.57 -1.12 -16.14
C GLU A 129 25.59 -1.49 -15.02
N CYS A 130 25.36 -0.55 -14.12
CA CYS A 130 24.35 -0.72 -13.09
C CYS A 130 22.95 -0.55 -13.68
N PRO A 131 21.98 -1.34 -13.20
CA PRO A 131 20.60 -1.10 -13.58
C PRO A 131 20.19 0.32 -13.13
N PRO A 132 19.38 1.03 -13.93
CA PRO A 132 18.86 2.33 -13.52
C PRO A 132 18.09 2.20 -12.21
N PRO A 133 18.09 3.23 -11.34
CA PRO A 133 17.30 3.20 -10.11
C PRO A 133 15.81 3.01 -10.46
N PRO A 134 15.04 2.29 -9.62
CA PRO A 134 13.62 2.14 -9.84
C PRO A 134 12.94 3.52 -9.84
N PRO A 135 11.89 3.72 -10.67
CA PRO A 135 11.18 4.99 -10.69
C PRO A 135 10.58 5.30 -9.31
N PRO A 136 10.51 6.59 -8.91
CA PRO A 136 9.89 6.98 -7.66
C PRO A 136 8.42 6.54 -7.65
N ARG A 137 7.98 5.99 -6.52
CA ARG A 137 6.59 5.54 -6.36
C ARG A 137 5.66 6.76 -6.29
N PRO A 138 4.49 6.73 -6.96
CA PRO A 138 3.50 7.78 -6.80
C PRO A 138 3.03 7.89 -5.34
N VAL A 139 2.67 9.11 -4.94
CA VAL A 139 2.13 9.45 -3.63
C VAL A 139 0.75 10.07 -3.83
N CYS A 140 -0.24 9.60 -3.07
CA CYS A 140 -1.59 10.13 -3.08
C CYS A 140 -1.61 11.63 -2.73
N PRO A 141 -2.52 12.42 -3.33
CA PRO A 141 -2.80 13.76 -2.86
C PRO A 141 -3.53 13.72 -1.51
N THR A 142 -3.55 14.86 -0.81
CA THR A 142 -4.46 15.08 0.31
C THR A 142 -5.84 15.41 -0.24
N VAL A 143 -6.84 14.64 0.18
CA VAL A 143 -8.23 14.77 -0.28
C VAL A 143 -9.11 15.07 0.92
N GLU A 144 -9.82 16.18 0.85
CA GLU A 144 -10.82 16.57 1.84
C GLU A 144 -12.19 16.63 1.16
N VAL A 145 -13.16 15.85 1.66
CA VAL A 145 -14.54 15.88 1.17
C VAL A 145 -15.37 16.76 2.11
N SER A 146 -15.85 17.88 1.59
CA SER A 146 -16.78 18.76 2.28
C SER A 146 -18.20 18.23 2.17
N CYS A 147 -18.85 18.07 3.32
CA CYS A 147 -20.26 17.71 3.41
C CYS A 147 -21.15 18.96 3.33
N PRO A 148 -22.39 18.82 2.82
CA PRO A 148 -23.35 19.92 2.79
C PRO A 148 -23.78 20.30 4.21
N GLU A 149 -23.93 21.60 4.46
CA GLU A 149 -24.29 22.16 5.78
C GLU A 149 -25.73 21.83 6.18
N ALA A 150 -26.62 21.75 5.19
CA ALA A 150 -28.01 21.33 5.37
C ALA A 150 -28.38 20.30 4.31
N ALA A 151 -29.06 19.24 4.74
CA ALA A 151 -29.63 18.24 3.87
C ALA A 151 -31.09 18.02 4.25
N SER A 152 -31.98 17.87 3.27
CA SER A 152 -33.40 17.60 3.47
C SER A 152 -33.89 16.58 2.46
N GLU A 153 -34.94 15.85 2.82
CA GLU A 153 -35.60 14.94 1.87
C GLU A 153 -36.13 15.74 0.67
N ASN A 154 -35.97 15.20 -0.54
CA ASN A 154 -36.42 15.80 -1.81
C ASN A 154 -35.70 17.09 -2.22
N ALA A 155 -34.59 17.44 -1.57
CA ALA A 155 -33.68 18.48 -2.03
C ALA A 155 -32.35 17.86 -2.44
N PRO A 156 -31.81 18.19 -3.62
CA PRO A 156 -30.51 17.68 -4.03
C PRO A 156 -29.42 18.18 -3.09
N VAL A 157 -28.52 17.29 -2.70
CA VAL A 157 -27.36 17.62 -1.87
C VAL A 157 -26.09 17.55 -2.68
N THR A 158 -25.16 18.48 -2.43
CA THR A 158 -23.89 18.54 -3.16
C THR A 158 -22.73 18.19 -2.23
N PHE A 159 -21.88 17.28 -2.69
CA PHE A 159 -20.60 16.95 -2.05
C PHE A 159 -19.47 17.50 -2.90
N THR A 160 -18.50 18.14 -2.27
CA THR A 160 -17.36 18.77 -2.95
C THR A 160 -16.07 18.23 -2.36
N ALA A 161 -15.07 17.99 -3.20
CA ALA A 161 -13.74 17.57 -2.79
C ALA A 161 -12.70 18.65 -3.10
N ASN A 162 -11.85 18.92 -2.12
CA ASN A 162 -10.65 19.72 -2.27
C ASN A 162 -9.45 18.77 -2.31
N VAL A 163 -8.69 18.84 -3.41
CA VAL A 163 -7.53 17.98 -3.65
C VAL A 163 -6.28 18.85 -3.70
N SER A 164 -5.26 18.51 -2.92
CA SER A 164 -3.99 19.24 -2.89
C SER A 164 -2.79 18.30 -2.75
N GLY A 165 -1.65 18.67 -3.34
CA GLY A 165 -0.43 17.86 -3.33
C GLY A 165 -0.49 16.64 -4.26
N GLY A 166 0.21 15.56 -3.87
CA GLY A 166 0.38 14.35 -4.68
C GLY A 166 1.57 14.42 -5.64
N THR A 167 1.88 13.31 -6.31
CA THR A 167 2.95 13.27 -7.32
C THR A 167 2.68 14.24 -8.47
N PRO A 168 3.60 15.19 -8.75
CA PRO A 168 3.43 16.15 -9.84
C PRO A 168 3.32 15.47 -11.20
N GLY A 169 2.52 16.04 -12.11
CA GLY A 169 2.37 15.55 -13.49
C GLY A 169 1.36 14.41 -13.68
N ILE A 170 0.73 13.92 -12.60
CA ILE A 170 -0.39 12.99 -12.68
C ILE A 170 -1.70 13.79 -12.66
N THR A 171 -2.54 13.62 -13.68
CA THR A 171 -3.89 14.21 -13.70
C THR A 171 -4.83 13.32 -12.87
N PRO A 172 -5.41 13.82 -11.76
CA PRO A 172 -6.31 13.02 -10.92
C PRO A 172 -7.64 12.77 -11.62
N GLY A 173 -8.12 11.53 -11.57
CA GLY A 173 -9.50 11.18 -11.90
C GLY A 173 -10.34 11.06 -10.62
N PHE A 174 -11.64 11.36 -10.73
CA PHE A 174 -12.56 11.33 -9.59
C PHE A 174 -13.55 10.18 -9.75
N ASN A 175 -13.61 9.28 -8.78
CA ASN A 175 -14.59 8.21 -8.75
C ASN A 175 -15.43 8.28 -7.47
N TRP A 176 -16.67 8.73 -7.60
CA TRP A 176 -17.58 8.88 -6.47
C TRP A 176 -18.47 7.65 -6.28
N THR A 177 -18.70 7.30 -5.02
CA THR A 177 -19.67 6.30 -4.58
C THR A 177 -20.53 6.86 -3.44
N ILE A 178 -21.80 6.46 -3.38
CA ILE A 178 -22.77 6.96 -2.39
C ILE A 178 -23.41 5.76 -1.66
N SER A 179 -23.60 5.88 -0.35
CA SER A 179 -24.21 4.80 0.44
C SER A 179 -25.72 4.68 0.28
N ALA A 180 -26.40 5.79 -0.03
CA ALA A 180 -27.85 5.88 -0.20
C ALA A 180 -28.20 7.03 -1.16
N GLY A 181 -29.31 6.89 -1.87
CA GLY A 181 -29.72 7.85 -2.91
C GLY A 181 -29.07 7.57 -4.26
N ARG A 182 -29.10 8.59 -5.13
CA ARG A 182 -28.58 8.47 -6.51
C ARG A 182 -27.77 9.71 -6.88
N ILE A 183 -26.56 9.50 -7.39
CA ILE A 183 -25.78 10.59 -8.01
C ILE A 183 -26.48 11.02 -9.30
N THR A 184 -26.90 12.27 -9.38
CA THR A 184 -27.61 12.84 -10.53
C THR A 184 -26.69 13.56 -11.50
N SER A 185 -25.57 14.13 -11.01
CA SER A 185 -24.58 14.81 -11.83
C SER A 185 -23.20 14.88 -11.15
N GLY A 186 -22.17 15.24 -11.93
CA GLY A 186 -20.82 15.54 -11.41
C GLY A 186 -19.88 14.35 -11.25
N GLN A 187 -20.31 13.14 -11.62
CA GLN A 187 -19.41 11.98 -11.63
C GLN A 187 -18.20 12.25 -12.53
N GLY A 188 -17.01 11.86 -12.08
CA GLY A 188 -15.75 12.18 -12.78
C GLY A 188 -15.20 13.59 -12.48
N THR A 189 -15.86 14.38 -11.64
CA THR A 189 -15.42 15.75 -11.28
C THR A 189 -15.19 15.90 -9.77
N SER A 190 -14.69 17.05 -9.33
CA SER A 190 -14.47 17.35 -7.91
C SER A 190 -15.76 17.61 -7.11
N SER A 191 -16.93 17.59 -7.74
CA SER A 191 -18.21 17.82 -7.08
C SER A 191 -19.28 16.91 -7.65
N ILE A 192 -20.12 16.32 -6.79
CA ILE A 192 -21.30 15.55 -7.21
C ILE A 192 -22.57 16.10 -6.59
N THR A 193 -23.67 15.91 -7.29
CA THR A 193 -25.02 16.17 -6.76
C THR A 193 -25.75 14.85 -6.61
N VAL A 194 -26.45 14.69 -5.47
CA VAL A 194 -27.15 13.46 -5.09
C VAL A 194 -28.62 13.77 -4.83
N ASP A 195 -29.49 12.96 -5.40
CA ASP A 195 -30.92 12.92 -5.10
C ASP A 195 -31.16 12.17 -3.79
N THR A 196 -31.88 12.82 -2.88
CA THR A 196 -32.19 12.38 -1.51
C THR A 196 -33.66 11.99 -1.33
N THR A 197 -34.42 11.85 -2.43
CA THR A 197 -35.83 11.46 -2.40
C THR A 197 -36.02 10.14 -1.62
N GLY A 198 -36.89 10.15 -0.62
CA GLY A 198 -37.20 8.98 0.20
C GLY A 198 -36.14 8.61 1.24
N LEU A 199 -35.13 9.47 1.48
CA LEU A 199 -34.05 9.22 2.45
C LEU A 199 -34.28 9.87 3.81
N SER A 200 -35.51 10.30 4.12
CA SER A 200 -35.87 10.84 5.43
C SER A 200 -35.39 9.94 6.58
N GLY A 201 -34.67 10.52 7.54
CA GLY A 201 -34.11 9.80 8.69
C GLY A 201 -32.88 8.93 8.40
N GLN A 202 -32.39 8.90 7.16
CA GLN A 202 -31.20 8.12 6.79
C GLN A 202 -29.93 8.96 6.80
N THR A 203 -28.77 8.30 6.84
CA THR A 203 -27.46 8.94 6.68
C THR A 203 -26.88 8.59 5.31
N VAL A 204 -26.45 9.62 4.59
CA VAL A 204 -25.84 9.53 3.26
C VAL A 204 -24.34 9.75 3.39
N ARG A 205 -23.54 8.74 3.04
CA ARG A 205 -22.08 8.80 3.00
C ARG A 205 -21.59 8.87 1.56
N ALA A 206 -20.90 9.96 1.22
CA ALA A 206 -20.16 10.09 -0.03
C ALA A 206 -18.73 9.62 0.17
N THR A 207 -18.26 8.72 -0.68
CA THR A 207 -16.87 8.24 -0.70
C THR A 207 -16.28 8.55 -2.07
N LEU A 208 -15.20 9.33 -2.08
CA LEU A 208 -14.43 9.68 -3.26
C LEU A 208 -13.14 8.87 -3.27
N ASP A 209 -12.85 8.21 -4.38
CA ASP A 209 -11.55 7.64 -4.67
C ASP A 209 -10.86 8.46 -5.78
N ILE A 210 -9.67 8.98 -5.51
CA ILE A 210 -8.85 9.63 -6.54
C ILE A 210 -8.04 8.56 -7.28
N ILE A 211 -8.33 8.41 -8.56
CA ILE A 211 -7.66 7.45 -9.45
C ILE A 211 -6.54 8.14 -10.25
N GLY A 212 -5.59 7.34 -10.75
CA GLY A 212 -4.44 7.81 -11.55
C GLY A 212 -3.07 7.63 -10.88
N PHE A 213 -3.03 7.35 -9.58
CA PHE A 213 -1.78 7.17 -8.81
C PHE A 213 -1.32 5.71 -8.68
N GLY A 214 -2.00 4.76 -9.34
CA GLY A 214 -1.71 3.32 -9.23
C GLY A 214 -2.13 2.69 -7.89
N MET A 215 -2.83 3.45 -7.04
CA MET A 215 -3.40 3.02 -5.77
C MET A 215 -4.68 3.85 -5.48
N PRO A 216 -5.63 3.32 -4.69
CA PRO A 216 -6.80 4.10 -4.27
C PRO A 216 -6.37 5.17 -3.26
N CYS A 217 -6.95 6.35 -3.37
CA CYS A 217 -6.75 7.48 -2.46
C CYS A 217 -8.13 7.91 -1.93
N PRO A 218 -8.72 7.16 -0.98
CA PRO A 218 -10.09 7.36 -0.55
C PRO A 218 -10.23 8.50 0.46
N ALA A 219 -11.31 9.27 0.32
CA ALA A 219 -11.81 10.20 1.32
C ALA A 219 -13.33 10.09 1.40
N SER A 220 -13.92 10.42 2.55
CA SER A 220 -15.37 10.33 2.71
C SER A 220 -15.90 11.35 3.70
N CYS A 221 -17.16 11.71 3.53
CA CYS A 221 -17.92 12.48 4.50
C CYS A 221 -19.36 11.94 4.57
N SER A 222 -20.06 12.18 5.68
CA SER A 222 -21.45 11.73 5.87
C SER A 222 -22.33 12.89 6.32
N VAL A 223 -23.57 12.91 5.81
CA VAL A 223 -24.61 13.85 6.23
C VAL A 223 -25.89 13.10 6.57
N SER A 224 -26.58 13.51 7.63
CA SER A 224 -27.86 12.92 8.02
C SER A 224 -29.02 13.73 7.45
N ILE A 225 -29.98 13.05 6.83
CA ILE A 225 -31.22 13.65 6.37
C ILE A 225 -32.20 13.67 7.55
N PRO A 226 -32.73 14.84 7.97
CA PRO A 226 -33.67 14.92 9.07
C PRO A 226 -34.96 14.17 8.73
N ILE A 227 -35.63 13.69 9.77
CA ILE A 227 -36.94 13.04 9.62
C ILE A 227 -37.95 14.12 9.22
N MET A 228 -38.47 14.03 8.01
CA MET A 228 -39.61 14.83 7.54
C MET A 228 -40.90 14.26 8.11
N ASN A 229 -41.33 14.81 9.25
CA ASN A 229 -42.64 14.51 9.82
C ASN A 229 -43.75 15.09 8.92
N LYS A 230 -44.87 14.39 8.79
CA LYS A 230 -46.03 14.84 8.00
C LYS A 230 -47.24 15.03 8.91
N PRO A 231 -48.05 16.08 8.71
CA PRO A 231 -49.31 16.21 9.43
C PRO A 231 -50.25 15.07 9.02
N ARG A 232 -50.99 14.52 9.98
CA ARG A 232 -51.99 13.47 9.73
C ARG A 232 -53.38 13.94 10.14
N LYS A 233 -54.38 13.69 9.29
CA LYS A 233 -55.78 13.91 9.65
C LYS A 233 -56.17 12.83 10.66
N PHE A 234 -56.55 13.27 11.85
CA PHE A 234 -56.99 12.39 12.94
C PHE A 234 -58.46 12.03 12.77
N ASP A 235 -59.31 13.03 12.51
CA ASP A 235 -60.75 12.83 12.34
C ASP A 235 -61.35 13.92 11.45
N GLU A 236 -62.52 13.65 10.91
CA GLU A 236 -63.36 14.60 10.18
C GLU A 236 -64.82 14.36 10.56
N TYR A 237 -65.55 15.43 10.83
CA TYR A 237 -66.99 15.35 11.11
C TYR A 237 -67.73 16.58 10.59
N TYR A 238 -69.05 16.42 10.43
CA TYR A 238 -69.92 17.41 9.82
C TYR A 238 -70.74 18.16 10.88
N ASP A 239 -72.01 18.44 10.57
CA ASP A 239 -72.97 18.89 11.55
C ASP A 239 -73.46 17.70 12.38
N ILE A 240 -73.10 17.68 13.66
CA ILE A 240 -73.39 16.58 14.60
C ILE A 240 -73.88 17.15 15.94
N ALA A 241 -74.54 16.33 16.74
CA ALA A 241 -74.97 16.72 18.06
C ALA A 241 -73.76 17.07 18.95
N ARG A 242 -73.93 18.02 19.88
CA ARG A 242 -72.85 18.48 20.76
C ARG A 242 -72.22 17.36 21.60
N ASN A 243 -72.99 16.36 21.99
CA ASN A 243 -72.46 15.22 22.75
C ASN A 243 -71.56 14.34 21.89
N ASP A 244 -71.88 14.17 20.61
CA ASP A 244 -71.05 13.42 19.66
C ASP A 244 -69.77 14.19 19.32
N GLU A 245 -69.86 15.53 19.18
CA GLU A 245 -68.69 16.41 19.00
C GLU A 245 -67.73 16.27 20.20
N LYS A 246 -68.24 16.29 21.43
CA LYS A 246 -67.43 16.07 22.65
C LYS A 246 -66.74 14.71 22.65
N ALA A 247 -67.43 13.63 22.29
CA ALA A 247 -66.85 12.30 22.25
C ALA A 247 -65.69 12.18 21.23
N ARG A 248 -65.81 12.84 20.07
CA ARG A 248 -64.71 12.92 19.08
C ARG A 248 -63.54 13.75 19.59
N LEU A 249 -63.82 14.87 20.25
CA LEU A 249 -62.80 15.71 20.88
C LEU A 249 -62.11 15.02 22.06
N ASP A 250 -62.79 14.12 22.78
CA ASP A 250 -62.18 13.30 23.83
C ASP A 250 -61.10 12.38 23.23
N ASN A 251 -61.42 11.67 22.14
CA ASN A 251 -60.46 10.82 21.43
C ASN A 251 -59.28 11.64 20.88
N TYR A 252 -59.57 12.84 20.37
CA TYR A 252 -58.53 13.74 19.86
C TYR A 252 -57.61 14.25 20.97
N ALA A 253 -58.17 14.62 22.13
CA ALA A 253 -57.39 15.02 23.29
C ALA A 253 -56.51 13.87 23.81
N ILE A 254 -57.03 12.62 23.84
CA ILE A 254 -56.24 11.43 24.18
C ILE A 254 -55.04 11.29 23.24
N GLN A 255 -55.26 11.46 21.93
CA GLN A 255 -54.16 11.40 20.96
C GLN A 255 -53.09 12.48 21.19
N LEU A 256 -53.51 13.73 21.45
CA LEU A 256 -52.57 14.82 21.74
C LEU A 256 -51.84 14.63 23.08
N GLN A 257 -52.44 13.96 24.06
CA GLN A 257 -51.77 13.62 25.32
C GLN A 257 -50.72 12.52 25.12
N GLN A 258 -50.98 11.55 24.24
CA GLN A 258 -50.03 10.49 23.90
C GLN A 258 -48.84 11.01 23.06
N GLU A 259 -49.01 12.12 22.34
CA GLU A 259 -47.98 12.76 21.52
C GLU A 259 -47.66 14.18 22.01
N PRO A 260 -46.90 14.35 23.11
CA PRO A 260 -46.68 15.65 23.74
C PRO A 260 -45.93 16.66 22.85
N GLY A 261 -45.12 16.20 21.89
CA GLY A 261 -44.42 17.05 20.92
C GLY A 261 -45.26 17.49 19.71
N SER A 262 -46.48 16.95 19.55
CA SER A 262 -47.37 17.30 18.43
C SER A 262 -48.28 18.47 18.78
N GLN A 263 -48.60 19.30 17.79
CA GLN A 263 -49.67 20.29 17.85
C GLN A 263 -50.98 19.70 17.31
N GLY A 264 -52.10 20.12 17.91
CA GLY A 264 -53.44 19.86 17.42
C GLY A 264 -53.96 21.02 16.57
N TYR A 265 -54.20 20.77 15.28
CA TYR A 265 -54.85 21.71 14.39
C TYR A 265 -56.34 21.39 14.26
N VAL A 266 -57.19 22.40 14.37
CA VAL A 266 -58.64 22.29 14.17
C VAL A 266 -59.00 23.20 13.00
N ILE A 267 -59.35 22.61 11.86
CA ILE A 267 -59.80 23.36 10.69
C ILE A 267 -61.32 23.37 10.67
N VAL A 268 -61.92 24.55 10.78
CA VAL A 268 -63.38 24.73 10.75
C VAL A 268 -63.78 25.31 9.39
N TYR A 269 -64.56 24.54 8.63
CA TYR A 269 -65.17 24.99 7.39
C TYR A 269 -66.65 25.33 7.68
N PRO A 270 -67.03 26.60 7.65
CA PRO A 270 -68.41 26.99 7.92
C PRO A 270 -69.34 26.53 6.80
N SER A 271 -70.61 26.27 7.13
CA SER A 271 -71.62 26.12 6.09
C SER A 271 -71.86 27.47 5.39
N ARG A 272 -72.23 27.48 4.11
CA ARG A 272 -72.57 28.70 3.35
C ARG A 272 -73.73 29.50 3.96
N LYS A 273 -74.57 28.83 4.75
CA LYS A 273 -75.70 29.44 5.47
C LYS A 273 -75.28 30.02 6.82
N ALA A 274 -74.08 29.68 7.31
CA ALA A 274 -73.57 30.16 8.58
C ALA A 274 -72.82 31.48 8.40
N GLY A 275 -73.06 32.43 9.32
CA GLY A 275 -72.28 33.66 9.39
C GLY A 275 -70.91 33.44 10.03
N GLY A 276 -69.96 34.35 9.79
CA GLY A 276 -68.61 34.28 10.37
C GLY A 276 -68.59 34.20 11.90
N ALA A 277 -69.55 34.86 12.57
CA ALA A 277 -69.70 34.77 14.03
C ALA A 277 -70.00 33.33 14.51
N GLN A 278 -70.89 32.61 13.81
CA GLN A 278 -71.23 31.22 14.17
C GLN A 278 -70.04 30.28 13.97
N ALA A 279 -69.22 30.54 12.95
CA ALA A 279 -67.98 29.77 12.70
C ALA A 279 -66.97 29.97 13.82
N GLN A 280 -66.78 31.23 14.23
CA GLN A 280 -65.90 31.57 15.34
C GLN A 280 -66.39 31.02 16.68
N GLU A 281 -67.69 31.09 16.96
CA GLU A 281 -68.29 30.51 18.16
C GLU A 281 -68.09 28.99 18.23
N ARG A 282 -68.26 28.28 17.11
CA ARG A 282 -67.99 26.84 17.06
C ARG A 282 -66.51 26.54 17.29
N SER A 283 -65.61 27.32 16.68
CA SER A 283 -64.16 27.20 16.89
C SER A 283 -63.76 27.39 18.34
N GLN A 284 -64.26 28.46 18.97
CA GLN A 284 -63.97 28.77 20.37
C GLN A 284 -64.47 27.66 21.28
N ARG A 285 -65.68 27.13 21.03
CA ARG A 285 -66.22 26.00 21.80
C ARG A 285 -65.35 24.75 21.72
N ILE A 286 -64.80 24.44 20.54
CA ILE A 286 -63.89 23.30 20.37
C ILE A 286 -62.61 23.52 21.18
N VAL A 287 -61.99 24.70 21.07
CA VAL A 287 -60.78 25.05 21.82
C VAL A 287 -61.04 25.02 23.32
N ASP A 288 -62.12 25.63 23.80
CA ASP A 288 -62.49 25.65 25.22
C ASP A 288 -62.68 24.23 25.76
N TYR A 289 -63.26 23.32 24.98
CA TYR A 289 -63.39 21.93 25.39
C TYR A 289 -62.02 21.25 25.50
N LEU A 290 -61.15 21.39 24.48
CA LEU A 290 -59.82 20.78 24.49
C LEU A 290 -58.91 21.34 25.60
N VAL A 291 -58.94 22.65 25.82
CA VAL A 291 -58.06 23.32 26.79
C VAL A 291 -58.65 23.23 28.20
N ASN A 292 -59.87 23.74 28.41
CA ASN A 292 -60.43 23.89 29.75
C ASN A 292 -61.03 22.60 30.30
N THR A 293 -61.58 21.73 29.44
CA THR A 293 -62.18 20.46 29.88
C THR A 293 -61.18 19.30 29.81
N ARG A 294 -60.37 19.22 28.75
CA ARG A 294 -59.43 18.10 28.53
C ARG A 294 -57.99 18.40 28.94
N GLY A 295 -57.66 19.64 29.31
CA GLY A 295 -56.35 20.00 29.85
C GLY A 295 -55.23 20.00 28.81
N ILE A 296 -55.53 20.16 27.52
CA ILE A 296 -54.50 20.36 26.50
C ILE A 296 -53.93 21.77 26.64
N ASP A 297 -52.61 21.91 26.63
CA ASP A 297 -51.96 23.22 26.62
C ASP A 297 -52.48 24.08 25.44
N THR A 298 -52.90 25.31 25.74
CA THR A 298 -53.41 26.24 24.73
C THR A 298 -52.42 26.52 23.61
N HIS A 299 -51.10 26.47 23.88
CA HIS A 299 -50.06 26.66 22.86
C HIS A 299 -49.94 25.46 21.91
N ARG A 300 -50.58 24.34 22.24
CA ARG A 300 -50.61 23.14 21.42
C ARG A 300 -51.88 23.02 20.58
N VAL A 301 -52.82 23.96 20.65
CA VAL A 301 -54.07 23.93 19.87
C VAL A 301 -54.13 25.15 18.97
N THR A 302 -54.18 24.92 17.65
CA THR A 302 -54.30 25.98 16.64
C THR A 302 -55.59 25.80 15.85
N THR A 303 -56.39 26.86 15.75
CA THR A 303 -57.60 26.86 14.92
C THR A 303 -57.36 27.58 13.61
N VAL A 304 -57.84 26.99 12.50
CA VAL A 304 -57.78 27.59 11.17
C VAL A 304 -59.18 27.65 10.59
N MET A 305 -59.58 28.80 10.06
CA MET A 305 -60.84 28.93 9.32
C MET A 305 -60.62 28.54 7.85
N GLY A 306 -61.32 27.49 7.42
CA GLY A 306 -61.37 27.08 6.02
C GLY A 306 -62.43 27.88 5.23
N PRO A 307 -62.42 27.77 3.88
CA PRO A 307 -63.47 28.35 3.05
C PRO A 307 -64.85 27.75 3.36
N ALA A 308 -65.91 28.52 3.11
CA ALA A 308 -67.29 28.07 3.35
C ALA A 308 -67.69 26.93 2.39
N ARG A 309 -68.29 25.87 2.95
CA ARG A 309 -68.77 24.67 2.24
C ARG A 309 -70.30 24.56 2.32
N GLU A 310 -70.91 23.63 1.57
CA GLU A 310 -72.38 23.46 1.59
C GLU A 310 -72.93 23.16 3.01
N GLY A 311 -72.21 22.33 3.76
CA GLY A 311 -72.46 22.03 5.16
C GLY A 311 -71.26 22.35 6.03
N TRP A 312 -71.44 22.24 7.34
CA TRP A 312 -70.33 22.31 8.28
C TRP A 312 -69.36 21.16 8.08
N VAL A 313 -68.06 21.44 8.13
CA VAL A 313 -67.01 20.42 8.22
C VAL A 313 -66.00 20.86 9.26
N VAL A 314 -65.59 19.96 10.13
CA VAL A 314 -64.46 20.15 11.04
C VAL A 314 -63.46 19.04 10.80
N GLU A 315 -62.22 19.41 10.57
CA GLU A 315 -61.10 18.48 10.46
C GLU A 315 -60.18 18.63 11.67
N LEU A 316 -59.84 17.51 12.30
CA LEU A 316 -58.89 17.44 13.40
C LEU A 316 -57.58 16.86 12.87
N TRP A 317 -56.47 17.56 13.06
CA TRP A 317 -55.17 17.22 12.51
C TRP A 317 -54.12 17.17 13.61
N VAL A 318 -53.32 16.11 13.66
CA VAL A 318 -52.14 16.11 14.53
C VAL A 318 -50.91 16.39 13.69
N VAL A 319 -50.15 17.37 14.15
CA VAL A 319 -48.99 17.93 13.45
C VAL A 319 -47.77 17.71 14.35
N PRO A 320 -46.95 16.69 14.08
CA PRO A 320 -45.72 16.47 14.85
C PRO A 320 -44.75 17.63 14.69
N GLU A 321 -43.81 17.76 15.61
CA GLU A 321 -42.75 18.77 15.54
C GLU A 321 -41.99 18.69 14.20
N GLY A 322 -41.72 19.83 13.57
CA GLY A 322 -41.06 19.92 12.27
C GLY A 322 -41.95 19.64 11.05
N ALA A 323 -43.20 19.17 11.24
CA ALA A 323 -44.15 19.01 10.14
C ALA A 323 -44.77 20.36 9.73
N PRO A 324 -45.00 20.61 8.42
CA PRO A 324 -45.72 21.80 7.99
C PRO A 324 -47.20 21.76 8.46
N PRO A 325 -47.83 22.93 8.69
CA PRO A 325 -49.23 22.98 9.08
C PRO A 325 -50.14 22.46 7.95
N PRO A 326 -51.27 21.81 8.26
CA PRO A 326 -52.23 21.37 7.26
C PRO A 326 -52.85 22.58 6.55
N ALA A 327 -52.97 22.50 5.22
CA ALA A 327 -53.59 23.53 4.41
C ALA A 327 -55.10 23.26 4.26
N PRO A 328 -55.98 24.24 4.54
CA PRO A 328 -57.40 24.08 4.27
C PRO A 328 -57.67 23.83 2.78
N GLN A 329 -58.45 22.82 2.46
CA GLN A 329 -58.80 22.51 1.07
C GLN A 329 -59.96 23.40 0.59
N ARG A 330 -59.83 23.89 -0.66
CA ARG A 330 -60.87 24.69 -1.34
C ARG A 330 -62.14 23.90 -1.59
#